data_AF-A0A820NGY7-F1
#
_entry.id   AF-A0A820NGY7-F1
#
_cell.length_a   1.000
_cell.length_b   1.000
_cell.length_c   1.000
_cell.angle_alpha   90.00
_cell.angle_beta   90.00
_cell.angle_gamma   90.00
#
_symmetry.space_group_name_H-M   'P 1'
#
loop_
_entity.id
_entity.type
_entity.pdbx_description
1 polymer ?
#
loop_
_entity_poly.entity_id
_entity_poly.type
_entity_poly.pdbx_seq_one_letter_code
_entity_poly.pdbx_strand_id
1 'polypeptide(L)'
;MGDTDGQVVAGGRGKGNQLDQLNHPIDVLVDKETDSFIISDHINRRILRWSRRSRTTPGEILLDHISCYALAIDDQKYLYISDPQKHGVRRYKMGDKNGIVVASGNGQGASLNQVSVPTYIFVDREQSVCVCQQQSSCDEME
;
A
#
# COMPACT_ATOMS: atom_id res chain seq x y z
N MET A 1 -16.01 32.41 -3.49
CA MET A 1 -14.59 32.32 -3.91
C MET A 1 -14.17 30.89 -3.61
N GLY A 2 -14.10 30.06 -4.65
CA GLY A 2 -13.69 28.67 -4.54
C GLY A 2 -12.17 28.61 -4.57
N ASP A 3 -11.59 27.95 -3.58
CA ASP A 3 -10.15 27.75 -3.45
C ASP A 3 -9.71 26.81 -4.60
N THR A 4 -9.18 27.37 -5.69
CA THR A 4 -8.73 26.63 -6.88
C THR A 4 -7.28 26.15 -6.76
N ASP A 5 -6.59 26.52 -5.69
CA ASP A 5 -5.21 26.13 -5.47
C ASP A 5 -5.15 24.79 -4.73
N GLY A 6 -4.56 23.79 -5.38
CA GLY A 6 -4.32 22.48 -4.78
C GLY A 6 -3.48 22.62 -3.51
N GLN A 7 -3.87 21.92 -2.44
CA GLN A 7 -3.22 21.99 -1.14
C GLN A 7 -2.44 20.69 -0.87
N VAL A 8 -1.25 20.83 -0.28
CA VAL A 8 -0.47 19.67 0.19
C VAL A 8 -1.08 19.15 1.48
N VAL A 9 -1.42 17.86 1.50
CA VAL A 9 -2.12 17.19 2.62
C VAL A 9 -1.30 16.07 3.27
N ALA A 10 -0.17 15.68 2.67
CA ALA A 10 0.80 14.74 3.21
C ALA A 10 2.19 15.03 2.62
N GLY A 11 3.25 14.85 3.42
CA GLY A 11 4.60 15.26 3.03
C GLY A 11 4.78 16.78 2.96
N GLY A 12 5.36 17.28 1.88
CA GLY A 12 5.50 18.72 1.61
C GLY A 12 6.80 19.38 2.09
N ARG A 13 7.71 18.63 2.72
CA ARG A 13 9.03 19.11 3.18
C ARG A 13 10.20 18.59 2.36
N GLY A 14 9.96 18.38 1.07
CA GLY A 14 10.92 17.78 0.16
C GLY A 14 11.10 16.27 0.33
N LYS A 15 11.98 15.71 -0.49
CA LYS A 15 12.35 14.29 -0.47
C LYS A 15 13.18 13.99 0.78
N GLY A 16 12.78 12.97 1.53
CA GLY A 16 13.55 12.49 2.69
C GLY A 16 12.83 11.41 3.47
N ASN A 17 13.37 11.03 4.63
CA ASN A 17 12.88 9.91 5.44
C ASN A 17 12.29 10.35 6.79
N GLN A 18 12.15 11.65 7.04
CA GLN A 18 11.42 12.16 8.21
C GLN A 18 9.92 11.84 8.08
N LEU A 19 9.18 11.89 9.19
CA LEU A 19 7.75 11.55 9.22
C LEU A 19 6.86 12.58 8.50
N ASP A 20 7.40 13.76 8.20
CA ASP A 20 6.77 14.82 7.41
C ASP A 20 7.34 14.91 5.97
N GLN A 21 8.08 13.87 5.55
CA GLN A 21 8.67 13.74 4.23
C GLN A 21 8.26 12.41 3.57
N LEU A 22 8.30 12.41 2.24
CA LEU A 22 8.06 11.24 1.39
C LEU A 22 9.24 11.05 0.45
N ASN A 23 9.44 9.82 -0.02
CA ASN A 23 10.50 9.47 -0.96
C ASN A 23 9.99 8.46 -1.98
N HIS A 24 9.55 9.00 -3.13
CA HIS A 24 9.01 8.23 -4.25
C HIS A 24 7.82 7.34 -3.82
N PRO A 25 6.74 7.93 -3.28
CA PRO A 25 5.55 7.16 -2.95
C PRO A 25 4.94 6.58 -4.23
N ILE A 26 4.48 5.33 -4.18
CA ILE A 26 3.93 4.62 -5.36
C ILE A 26 2.42 4.49 -5.31
N ASP A 27 1.84 4.39 -4.11
CA ASP A 27 0.41 4.15 -3.95
C ASP A 27 -0.14 4.86 -2.72
N VAL A 28 -1.44 5.20 -2.76
CA VAL A 28 -2.17 5.84 -1.67
C VAL A 28 -3.63 5.41 -1.67
N LEU A 29 -4.16 5.09 -0.49
CA LEU A 29 -5.58 4.85 -0.29
C LEU A 29 -6.15 5.72 0.84
N VAL A 30 -7.48 5.85 0.87
CA VAL A 30 -8.21 6.55 1.92
C VAL A 30 -8.83 5.53 2.85
N ASP A 31 -8.42 5.54 4.12
CA ASP A 31 -9.17 4.88 5.18
C ASP A 31 -10.26 5.84 5.68
N LYS A 32 -11.50 5.56 5.27
CA LYS A 32 -12.67 6.38 5.60
C LYS A 32 -13.04 6.35 7.09
N GLU A 33 -12.66 5.30 7.82
CA GLU A 33 -13.03 5.15 9.22
C GLU A 33 -12.14 6.01 10.12
N THR A 34 -10.82 5.96 9.90
CA THR A 34 -9.86 6.81 10.61
C THR A 34 -9.67 8.18 9.97
N ASP A 35 -10.38 8.46 8.87
CA ASP A 35 -10.26 9.67 8.04
C ASP A 35 -8.80 10.02 7.74
N SER A 36 -8.07 9.04 7.19
CA SER A 36 -6.63 9.09 6.98
C SER A 36 -6.24 8.61 5.59
N PHE A 37 -5.09 9.09 5.08
CA PHE A 37 -4.38 8.48 3.97
C PHE A 37 -3.49 7.36 4.48
N ILE A 38 -3.41 6.27 3.72
CA ILE A 38 -2.38 5.25 3.88
C ILE A 38 -1.51 5.29 2.63
N ILE A 39 -0.23 5.57 2.80
CA ILE A 39 0.71 5.89 1.71
C ILE A 39 1.82 4.84 1.70
N SER A 40 2.06 4.26 0.53
CA SER A 40 3.25 3.46 0.25
C SER A 40 4.41 4.40 -0.08
N ASP A 41 5.35 4.55 0.86
CA ASP A 41 6.56 5.35 0.73
C ASP A 41 7.72 4.43 0.31
N HIS A 42 7.76 4.10 -0.98
CA HIS A 42 8.48 2.95 -1.54
C HIS A 42 9.98 2.97 -1.30
N ILE A 43 10.68 4.09 -1.59
CA ILE A 43 12.14 4.14 -1.43
C ILE A 43 12.53 4.16 0.04
N ASN A 44 11.71 4.77 0.90
CA ASN A 44 11.89 4.68 2.35
C ASN A 44 11.44 3.32 2.92
N ARG A 45 10.89 2.43 2.09
CA ARG A 45 10.43 1.07 2.44
C ARG A 45 9.48 1.03 3.63
N ARG A 46 8.51 1.93 3.65
CA ARG A 46 7.53 2.06 4.74
C ARG A 46 6.13 2.36 4.24
N ILE A 47 5.14 2.02 5.05
CA ILE A 47 3.75 2.43 4.91
C ILE A 47 3.46 3.46 5.99
N LEU A 48 2.97 4.63 5.57
CA LEU A 48 2.62 5.72 6.48
C LEU A 48 1.10 5.94 6.54
N ARG A 49 0.60 6.27 7.72
CA ARG A 49 -0.73 6.83 7.93
C ARG A 49 -0.63 8.34 8.13
N TRP A 50 -1.42 9.11 7.40
CA TRP A 50 -1.56 10.56 7.59
C TRP A 50 -3.01 10.94 7.86
N SER A 51 -3.26 11.74 8.88
CA SER A 51 -4.60 12.29 9.10
C SER A 51 -4.98 13.23 7.94
N ARG A 52 -6.22 13.10 7.44
CA ARG A 52 -6.77 14.05 6.46
C ARG A 52 -7.25 15.35 7.11
N ARG A 53 -7.41 15.35 8.43
CA ARG A 53 -7.89 16.48 9.23
C ARG A 53 -6.75 17.37 9.73
N SER A 54 -5.62 16.75 10.08
CA SER A 54 -4.47 17.48 10.61
C SER A 54 -3.41 17.68 9.54
N ARG A 55 -3.07 18.95 9.29
CA ARG A 55 -2.06 19.38 8.32
C ARG A 55 -0.66 19.48 8.91
N THR A 56 -0.55 19.47 10.24
CA THR A 56 0.70 19.67 10.96
C THR A 56 1.21 18.41 11.63
N THR A 57 0.35 17.40 11.77
CA THR A 57 0.73 16.11 12.35
C THR A 57 1.56 15.33 11.33
N PRO A 58 2.82 14.97 11.65
CA PRO A 58 3.61 14.08 10.81
C PRO A 58 2.94 12.72 10.63
N GLY A 59 3.33 12.00 9.59
CA GLY A 59 2.84 10.65 9.33
C GLY A 59 3.25 9.67 10.42
N GLU A 60 2.49 8.61 10.57
CA GLU A 60 2.76 7.51 11.49
C GLU A 60 3.17 6.26 10.70
N ILE A 61 4.23 5.57 11.14
CA ILE A 61 4.67 4.33 10.50
C ILE A 61 3.73 3.18 10.89
N LEU A 62 2.91 2.75 9.93
CA LEU A 62 2.10 1.54 10.06
C LEU A 62 2.96 0.30 9.89
N LEU A 63 3.83 0.28 8.88
CA LEU A 63 4.73 -0.84 8.59
C LEU A 63 6.06 -0.30 8.04
N ASP A 64 7.15 -1.02 8.30
CA ASP A 64 8.49 -0.70 7.81
C ASP A 64 9.15 -1.96 7.23
N HIS A 65 10.28 -1.76 6.55
CA HIS A 65 11.01 -2.82 5.84
C HIS A 65 10.15 -3.56 4.80
N ILE A 66 9.17 -2.86 4.21
CA ILE A 66 8.27 -3.38 3.17
C ILE A 66 8.60 -2.71 1.83
N SER A 67 8.76 -3.50 0.77
CA SER A 67 8.91 -2.97 -0.59
C SER A 67 7.54 -2.90 -1.28
N CYS A 68 6.68 -2.02 -0.80
CA CYS A 68 5.28 -1.98 -1.20
C CYS A 68 5.08 -1.39 -2.59
N TYR A 69 4.46 -2.15 -3.49
CA TYR A 69 4.05 -1.65 -4.81
C TYR A 69 2.56 -1.31 -4.89
N ALA A 70 1.71 -2.07 -4.19
CA ALA A 70 0.27 -1.88 -4.19
C ALA A 70 -0.31 -2.02 -2.79
N LEU A 71 -1.31 -1.19 -2.49
CA LEU A 71 -2.08 -1.19 -1.25
C LEU A 71 -3.56 -1.47 -1.55
N ALA A 72 -4.20 -2.29 -0.72
CA ALA A 72 -5.65 -2.36 -0.63
C ALA A 72 -6.10 -2.50 0.82
N ILE A 73 -7.32 -2.05 1.13
CA ILE A 73 -7.92 -2.21 2.44
C ILE A 73 -9.33 -2.77 2.27
N ASP A 74 -9.68 -3.78 3.07
CA ASP A 74 -11.04 -4.32 3.10
C ASP A 74 -11.93 -3.61 4.14
N ASP A 75 -13.18 -4.03 4.24
CA ASP A 75 -14.14 -3.53 5.23
C ASP A 75 -13.83 -3.98 6.66
N GLN A 76 -13.11 -5.10 6.82
CA GLN A 76 -12.64 -5.64 8.10
C GLN A 76 -11.33 -5.01 8.61
N LYS A 77 -10.77 -4.03 7.89
CA LYS A 77 -9.52 -3.34 8.22
C LYS A 77 -8.28 -4.22 8.17
N TYR A 78 -8.27 -5.14 7.23
CA TYR A 78 -7.03 -5.74 6.79
C TYR A 78 -6.41 -4.92 5.67
N LEU A 79 -5.13 -4.61 5.84
CA LEU A 79 -4.26 -3.99 4.84
C LEU A 79 -3.59 -5.09 4.02
N TYR A 80 -3.80 -5.05 2.71
CA TYR A 80 -3.21 -5.94 1.74
C TYR A 80 -2.08 -5.21 1.04
N ILE A 81 -0.92 -5.87 0.96
CA ILE A 81 0.30 -5.27 0.45
C ILE A 81 1.01 -6.26 -0.47
N SER A 82 1.40 -5.80 -1.66
CA SER A 82 2.36 -6.53 -2.48
C SER A 82 3.78 -6.17 -2.05
N ASP A 83 4.54 -7.16 -1.60
CA ASP A 83 5.96 -7.01 -1.30
C ASP A 83 6.76 -8.05 -2.10
N PRO A 84 7.37 -7.64 -3.23
CA PRO A 84 8.16 -8.53 -4.08
C PRO A 84 9.34 -9.18 -3.35
N GLN A 85 9.90 -8.50 -2.34
CA GLN A 85 11.00 -9.07 -1.55
C GLN A 85 10.52 -10.14 -0.57
N LYS A 86 9.22 -10.18 -0.27
CA LYS A 86 8.61 -11.17 0.63
C LYS A 86 7.71 -12.18 -0.10
N HIS A 87 7.89 -12.29 -1.43
CA HIS A 87 7.32 -13.30 -2.32
C HIS A 87 5.78 -13.41 -2.34
N GLY A 88 5.06 -12.28 -2.26
CA GLY A 88 3.61 -12.33 -2.44
C GLY A 88 2.83 -11.12 -1.95
N VAL A 89 1.50 -11.27 -2.01
CA VAL A 89 0.54 -10.40 -1.33
C VAL A 89 0.38 -10.88 0.10
N ARG A 90 0.53 -9.94 1.03
CA ARG A 90 0.35 -10.18 2.47
C ARG A 90 -0.81 -9.37 3.00
N ARG A 91 -1.53 -9.97 3.93
CA ARG A 91 -2.63 -9.36 4.68
C ARG A 91 -2.18 -9.07 6.11
N TYR A 92 -2.34 -7.83 6.54
CA TYR A 92 -2.02 -7.33 7.87
C TYR A 92 -3.28 -6.83 8.54
N LYS A 93 -3.53 -7.22 9.78
CA LYS A 93 -4.52 -6.52 10.60
C LYS A 93 -3.96 -5.15 10.96
N MET A 94 -4.76 -4.08 10.88
CA MET A 94 -4.28 -2.76 11.30
C MET A 94 -3.74 -2.78 12.73
N GLY A 95 -2.51 -2.32 12.91
CA GLY A 95 -1.77 -2.36 14.18
C GLY A 95 -0.81 -3.55 14.31
N ASP A 96 -1.02 -4.63 13.56
CA ASP A 96 -0.12 -5.78 13.55
C ASP A 96 1.08 -5.52 12.63
N LYS A 97 2.26 -6.01 13.05
CA LYS A 97 3.49 -5.93 12.25
C LYS A 97 3.77 -7.22 11.46
N ASN A 98 3.08 -8.30 11.80
CA ASN A 98 3.24 -9.62 11.20
C ASN A 98 2.04 -9.93 10.31
N GLY A 99 2.25 -9.85 9.00
CA GLY A 99 1.22 -10.17 8.00
C GLY A 99 1.31 -11.62 7.55
N ILE A 100 0.15 -12.21 7.25
CA ILE A 100 0.05 -13.54 6.66
C ILE A 100 0.12 -13.44 5.13
N VAL A 101 0.71 -14.42 4.47
CA VAL A 101 0.68 -14.49 3.00
C VAL A 101 -0.72 -14.94 2.57
N VAL A 102 -1.35 -14.20 1.67
CA VAL A 102 -2.69 -14.52 1.12
C VAL A 102 -2.65 -14.85 -0.37
N ALA A 103 -1.62 -14.40 -1.07
CA ALA A 103 -1.30 -14.89 -2.41
C ALA A 103 0.23 -14.96 -2.56
N SER A 104 0.77 -16.13 -2.90
CA SER A 104 2.20 -16.29 -3.20
C SER A 104 2.41 -16.44 -4.70
N GLY A 105 3.25 -15.60 -5.30
CA GLY A 105 3.85 -15.95 -6.57
C GLY A 105 4.86 -17.05 -6.33
N ASN A 106 4.67 -18.24 -6.89
CA ASN A 106 5.61 -19.34 -6.76
C ASN A 106 7.03 -18.88 -7.16
N GLY A 107 8.00 -19.09 -6.27
CA GLY A 107 9.37 -18.59 -6.38
C GLY A 107 10.15 -19.00 -7.65
N GLN A 108 11.36 -18.45 -7.77
CA GLN A 108 12.28 -18.45 -8.92
C GLN A 108 12.61 -19.83 -9.54
N GLY A 109 12.49 -19.98 -10.87
CA GLY A 109 12.82 -21.18 -11.66
C GLY A 109 12.12 -21.32 -13.04
N ALA A 110 12.60 -20.66 -14.09
CA ALA A 110 12.32 -20.85 -15.55
C ALA A 110 10.94 -21.33 -16.09
N SER A 111 9.82 -21.20 -15.36
CA SER A 111 8.47 -21.57 -15.85
C SER A 111 7.55 -20.34 -15.90
N LEU A 112 6.56 -20.34 -16.81
CA LEU A 112 5.59 -19.26 -17.13
C LEU A 112 4.85 -18.61 -15.94
N ASN A 113 5.01 -19.12 -14.72
CA ASN A 113 4.28 -18.70 -13.52
C ASN A 113 5.19 -18.01 -12.50
N GLN A 114 6.16 -17.21 -12.95
CA GLN A 114 7.19 -16.66 -12.06
C GLN A 114 7.38 -15.16 -12.21
N VAL A 115 6.99 -14.48 -11.13
CA VAL A 115 7.21 -13.08 -10.78
C VAL A 115 6.66 -12.09 -11.80
N SER A 116 5.39 -11.78 -11.62
CA SER A 116 4.90 -10.47 -12.00
C SER A 116 4.39 -9.79 -10.74
N VAL A 117 5.06 -8.71 -10.38
CA VAL A 117 4.76 -7.91 -9.20
C VAL A 117 3.33 -7.42 -9.33
N PRO A 118 2.45 -7.69 -8.36
CA PRO A 118 1.14 -7.05 -8.31
C PRO A 118 1.35 -5.55 -8.25
N THR A 119 1.12 -4.88 -9.36
CA THR A 119 1.08 -3.41 -9.43
C THR A 119 -0.24 -2.89 -8.90
N TYR A 120 -1.29 -3.72 -8.90
CA TYR A 120 -2.59 -3.37 -8.38
C TYR A 120 -3.18 -4.54 -7.59
N ILE A 121 -3.75 -4.22 -6.43
CA ILE A 121 -4.54 -5.13 -5.62
C ILE A 121 -5.93 -4.50 -5.47
N PHE A 122 -6.97 -5.28 -5.70
CA PHE A 122 -8.35 -4.91 -5.37
C PHE A 122 -8.95 -6.00 -4.48
N VAL A 123 -9.71 -5.59 -3.47
CA VAL A 123 -10.45 -6.51 -2.61
C VAL A 123 -11.93 -6.15 -2.71
N ASP A 124 -12.76 -7.13 -3.06
CA ASP A 124 -14.19 -6.93 -3.17
C ASP A 124 -14.91 -7.12 -1.82
N ARG A 125 -16.25 -7.04 -1.83
CA ARG A 125 -17.07 -7.21 -0.61
C ARG A 125 -17.16 -8.65 -0.14
N GLU A 126 -16.81 -9.62 -0.98
CA GLU A 126 -16.78 -11.04 -0.67
C GLU A 126 -15.39 -11.47 -0.16
N GLN A 127 -14.46 -10.52 -0.05
CA GLN A 127 -13.05 -10.67 0.37
C GLN A 127 -12.18 -11.38 -0.67
N SER A 128 -12.65 -11.48 -1.91
CA SER A 128 -11.84 -11.96 -3.02
C SER A 128 -10.77 -10.92 -3.36
N VAL A 129 -9.54 -11.39 -3.55
CA VAL A 129 -8.38 -10.52 -3.82
C VAL A 129 -8.02 -10.63 -5.30
N CYS A 130 -8.28 -9.57 -6.06
CA CYS A 130 -7.85 -9.44 -7.44
C CYS A 130 -6.44 -8.84 -7.49
N VAL A 131 -5.56 -9.47 -8.28
CA VAL A 131 -4.17 -9.07 -8.41
C VAL A 131 -3.93 -8.80 -9.90
N CYS A 132 -3.68 -7.54 -10.26
CA CYS A 132 -3.46 -7.15 -11.65
C CYS A 132 -2.02 -6.69 -11.89
N GLN A 133 -1.52 -7.03 -13.07
CA GLN A 133 -0.18 -6.75 -13.53
C GLN A 133 -0.23 -5.73 -14.65
N GLN A 134 0.74 -4.82 -14.71
CA GLN A 134 0.77 -3.77 -15.74
C GLN A 134 1.00 -4.31 -17.17
N GLN A 135 1.25 -5.63 -17.35
CA GLN A 135 1.48 -6.26 -18.65
C GLN A 135 0.79 -7.63 -18.88
N SER A 136 -0.01 -8.14 -17.93
CA SER A 136 -0.77 -9.40 -18.10
C SER A 136 -2.08 -9.34 -17.31
N SER A 137 -3.07 -10.14 -17.74
CA SER A 137 -4.45 -10.17 -17.23
C SER A 137 -4.57 -10.20 -15.70
N CYS A 138 -5.65 -9.61 -15.17
CA CYS A 138 -6.03 -9.74 -13.77
C CYS A 138 -6.41 -11.18 -13.45
N ASP A 139 -5.85 -11.74 -12.39
CA ASP A 139 -6.23 -13.05 -11.86
C ASP A 139 -7.05 -12.83 -10.56
N GLU A 140 -8.22 -13.46 -10.49
CA GLU A 140 -9.05 -13.55 -9.27
C GLU A 140 -8.50 -14.69 -8.40
N MET A 141 -8.29 -14.41 -7.11
CA MET A 141 -7.91 -15.43 -6.11
C MET A 141 -9.16 -15.76 -5.28
N GLU A 142 -9.67 -16.99 -5.42
CA GLU A 142 -10.68 -17.60 -4.52
C GLU A 142 -10.03 -18.18 -3.25
#